data_AF-A0A8C2FFT7-F1
#
_entry.id   AF-A0A8C2FFT7-F1
#
_cell.length_a   1.000
_cell.length_b   1.000
_cell.length_c   1.000
_cell.angle_alpha   90.00
_cell.angle_beta   90.00
_cell.angle_gamma   90.00
#
_symmetry.space_group_name_H-M   'P 1'
#
loop_
_entity.id
_entity.type
_entity.pdbx_description
1 polymer ?
#
loop_
_entity_poly.entity_id
_entity_poly.type
_entity_poly.pdbx_seq_one_letter_code
_entity_poly.pdbx_strand_id
1 'polypeptide(L)'
;FAGYGSTVPLSDEGRVFCVVYCLVGIPFTLLLLSSLTHALLPWVTHTPIHNLQVFWGLSRNHAALLHCSVLAFCTATLFFLLPAGALCLLENDWSYLESLYFCFISLSTTGLVDYLPGRTQSRAARQGLEFYLPQYFFLTRLFSGYLMLGLIVLLVVMESFWELQQVQAILRFFAGPRQGELKGVGLDELVLSGDMAGYSLAC
;
A
#
# COMPACT_ATOMS: atom_id res chain seq x y z
N PHE A 1 4.60 11.76 13.21
CA PHE A 1 4.43 13.15 12.75
C PHE A 1 5.76 13.88 12.89
N ALA A 2 6.71 13.62 12.00
CA ALA A 2 8.01 14.26 12.01
C ALA A 2 8.12 15.15 10.77
N GLY A 3 8.37 16.43 10.99
CA GLY A 3 8.55 17.42 9.94
C GLY A 3 9.80 17.14 9.13
N TYR A 4 9.64 17.01 7.82
CA TYR A 4 10.71 17.19 6.86
C TYR A 4 10.38 18.37 5.98
N GLY A 5 11.12 19.45 6.22
CA GLY A 5 11.11 20.64 5.39
C GLY A 5 11.71 20.37 4.01
N SER A 6 11.20 21.11 3.05
CA SER A 6 11.74 21.39 1.71
C SER A 6 11.26 20.56 0.50
N THR A 7 9.99 20.16 0.47
CA THR A 7 9.16 20.21 -0.77
C THR A 7 7.69 20.55 -0.47
N VAL A 8 7.44 21.29 0.62
CA VAL A 8 6.10 21.80 0.94
C VAL A 8 5.84 22.99 0.01
N PRO A 9 4.67 23.09 -0.67
CA PRO A 9 4.37 24.27 -1.47
C PRO A 9 4.54 25.53 -0.61
N LEU A 10 5.47 26.40 -1.02
CA LEU A 10 5.83 27.60 -0.27
C LEU A 10 4.71 28.66 -0.29
N SER A 11 3.71 28.52 -1.16
CA SER A 11 2.55 29.41 -1.21
C SER A 11 1.39 28.87 -0.38
N ASP A 12 0.70 29.77 0.34
CA ASP A 12 -0.49 29.43 1.10
C ASP A 12 -1.62 28.88 0.20
N GLU A 13 -1.67 29.31 -1.06
CA GLU A 13 -2.56 28.76 -2.10
C GLU A 13 -2.28 27.28 -2.39
N GLY A 14 -1.01 26.88 -2.49
CA GLY A 14 -0.64 25.48 -2.74
C GLY A 14 -0.97 24.56 -1.57
N ARG A 15 -0.96 25.09 -0.33
CA ARG A 15 -1.37 24.33 0.86
C ARG A 15 -2.88 24.09 0.86
N VAL A 16 -3.68 25.11 0.56
CA VAL A 16 -5.15 24.98 0.45
C VAL A 16 -5.51 24.00 -0.67
N PHE A 17 -4.87 24.11 -1.83
CA PHE A 17 -5.06 23.16 -2.93
C PHE A 17 -4.73 21.72 -2.51
N CYS A 18 -3.62 21.51 -1.80
CA CYS A 18 -3.22 20.20 -1.29
C CYS A 18 -4.26 19.61 -0.31
N VAL A 19 -4.81 20.43 0.59
CA VAL A 19 -5.86 19.98 1.53
C VAL A 19 -7.11 19.55 0.77
N VAL A 20 -7.60 20.33 -0.20
CA VAL A 20 -8.78 19.98 -1.01
C VAL A 20 -8.52 18.73 -1.83
N TYR A 21 -7.34 18.62 -2.44
CA TYR A 21 -6.93 17.43 -3.20
C TYR A 21 -6.91 16.17 -2.31
N CYS A 22 -6.37 16.25 -1.10
CA CYS A 22 -6.37 15.13 -0.16
C CYS A 22 -7.79 14.77 0.31
N LEU A 23 -8.65 15.75 0.58
CA LEU A 23 -10.02 15.52 1.02
C LEU A 23 -10.85 14.76 -0.02
N VAL A 24 -10.66 15.03 -1.30
CA VAL A 24 -11.35 14.32 -2.39
C VAL A 24 -10.59 13.04 -2.78
N GLY A 25 -9.26 13.10 -2.78
CA GLY A 25 -8.39 12.03 -3.24
C GLY A 25 -8.37 10.82 -2.32
N ILE A 26 -8.38 11.01 -0.99
CA ILE A 26 -8.40 9.90 -0.02
C ILE A 26 -9.66 9.04 -0.18
N PRO A 27 -10.90 9.57 -0.10
CA PRO A 27 -12.10 8.74 -0.26
C PRO A 27 -12.16 8.11 -1.66
N PHE A 28 -11.77 8.85 -2.70
CA PHE A 28 -11.69 8.30 -4.05
C PHE A 28 -10.69 7.15 -4.17
N THR A 29 -9.51 7.26 -3.55
CA THR A 29 -8.49 6.21 -3.54
C THR A 29 -8.98 4.97 -2.80
N LEU A 30 -9.69 5.14 -1.68
CA LEU A 30 -10.29 4.02 -0.94
C LEU A 30 -11.38 3.30 -1.75
N LEU A 31 -12.23 4.07 -2.45
CA LEU A 31 -13.27 3.50 -3.32
C LEU A 31 -12.66 2.74 -4.51
N LEU A 32 -11.63 3.31 -5.14
CA LEU A 32 -10.89 2.65 -6.22
C LEU A 32 -10.22 1.38 -5.73
N LEU A 33 -9.56 1.42 -4.55
CA LEU A 33 -8.90 0.26 -3.96
C LEU A 33 -9.92 -0.84 -3.70
N SER A 34 -11.05 -0.52 -3.06
CA SER A 34 -12.12 -1.49 -2.80
C SER A 34 -12.68 -2.10 -4.09
N SER A 35 -12.98 -1.26 -5.09
CA SER A 35 -13.51 -1.70 -6.38
C SER A 35 -12.52 -2.60 -7.12
N LEU A 36 -11.23 -2.23 -7.10
CA LEU A 36 -10.16 -2.98 -7.73
C LEU A 36 -9.94 -4.32 -7.02
N THR A 37 -9.96 -4.34 -5.69
CA THR A 37 -9.89 -5.58 -4.90
C THR A 37 -11.05 -6.51 -5.27
N HIS A 38 -12.29 -6.02 -5.34
CA HIS A 38 -13.43 -6.83 -5.76
C HIS A 38 -13.33 -7.34 -7.20
N ALA A 39 -12.78 -6.54 -8.12
CA ALA A 39 -12.57 -6.94 -9.51
C ALA A 39 -11.43 -7.97 -9.65
N LEU A 40 -10.38 -7.85 -8.84
CA LEU A 40 -9.21 -8.73 -8.87
C LEU A 40 -9.41 -10.02 -8.06
N LEU A 41 -10.25 -10.02 -7.03
CA LEU A 41 -10.49 -11.19 -6.16
C LEU A 41 -10.87 -12.48 -6.93
N PRO A 42 -11.73 -12.45 -7.97
CA PRO A 42 -12.07 -13.65 -8.73
C PRO A 42 -10.88 -14.21 -9.51
N TRP A 43 -10.07 -13.32 -10.08
CA TRP A 43 -8.90 -13.66 -10.89
C TRP A 43 -7.73 -14.12 -10.03
N VAL A 44 -7.48 -13.42 -8.93
CA VAL A 44 -6.36 -13.65 -8.03
C VAL A 44 -6.66 -14.77 -7.05
N THR A 45 -7.89 -14.93 -6.57
CA THR A 45 -8.19 -15.83 -5.44
C THR A 45 -9.15 -16.95 -5.82
N HIS A 46 -10.27 -16.66 -6.49
CA HIS A 46 -11.33 -17.66 -6.71
C HIS A 46 -10.96 -18.71 -7.78
N THR A 47 -10.39 -18.27 -8.90
CA THR A 47 -10.01 -19.14 -10.03
C THR A 47 -8.85 -20.10 -9.70
N PRO A 48 -7.73 -19.66 -9.10
CA PRO A 48 -6.63 -20.55 -8.78
C PRO A 48 -6.91 -21.48 -7.60
N ILE A 49 -7.68 -21.05 -6.58
CA ILE A 49 -8.05 -21.93 -5.46
C ILE A 49 -8.94 -23.07 -5.94
N HIS A 50 -9.89 -22.81 -6.86
CA HIS A 50 -10.68 -23.85 -7.51
C HIS A 50 -9.79 -24.83 -8.28
N ASN A 51 -8.87 -24.34 -9.11
CA ASN A 51 -7.98 -25.21 -9.89
C ASN A 51 -7.06 -26.03 -8.98
N LEU A 52 -6.55 -25.43 -7.90
CA LEU A 52 -5.70 -26.11 -6.93
C LEU A 52 -6.48 -27.14 -6.10
N GLN A 53 -7.74 -26.87 -5.78
CA GLN A 53 -8.64 -27.81 -5.11
C GLN A 53 -8.96 -29.01 -6.00
N VAL A 54 -9.23 -28.79 -7.29
CA VAL A 54 -9.52 -29.86 -8.25
C VAL A 54 -8.25 -30.69 -8.56
N PHE A 55 -7.09 -30.04 -8.65
CA PHE A 55 -5.85 -30.72 -9.04
C PHE A 55 -5.14 -31.41 -7.86
N TRP A 56 -5.22 -30.88 -6.63
CA TRP A 56 -4.51 -31.43 -5.46
C TRP A 56 -5.42 -31.99 -4.35
N GLY A 57 -6.75 -31.84 -4.42
CA GLY A 57 -7.68 -32.42 -3.43
C GLY A 57 -7.53 -31.84 -2.01
N LEU A 58 -6.90 -30.67 -1.86
CA LEU A 58 -6.67 -30.03 -0.56
C LEU A 58 -7.96 -29.47 0.05
N SER A 59 -8.04 -29.50 1.39
CA SER A 59 -9.11 -28.80 2.12
C SER A 59 -9.09 -27.29 1.81
N ARG A 60 -10.28 -26.66 1.81
CA ARG A 60 -10.49 -25.25 1.45
C ARG A 60 -9.57 -24.28 2.21
N ASN A 61 -9.29 -24.59 3.47
CA ASN A 61 -8.48 -23.78 4.37
C ASN A 61 -6.99 -23.84 4.03
N HIS A 62 -6.46 -25.04 3.75
CA HIS A 62 -5.06 -25.22 3.39
C HIS A 62 -4.77 -24.71 1.97
N ALA A 63 -5.71 -24.90 1.03
CA ALA A 63 -5.59 -24.36 -0.32
C ALA A 63 -5.56 -22.83 -0.34
N ALA A 64 -6.41 -22.17 0.45
CA ALA A 64 -6.41 -20.71 0.58
C ALA A 64 -5.10 -20.18 1.19
N LEU A 65 -4.61 -20.81 2.28
CA LEU A 65 -3.34 -20.41 2.91
C LEU A 65 -2.14 -20.61 1.99
N LEU A 66 -2.07 -21.74 1.26
CA LEU A 66 -0.99 -22.00 0.31
C LEU A 66 -1.04 -21.00 -0.85
N HIS A 67 -2.23 -20.71 -1.37
CA HIS A 67 -2.38 -19.70 -2.41
C HIS A 67 -1.93 -18.31 -1.94
N CYS A 68 -2.34 -17.92 -0.73
CA CYS A 68 -1.96 -16.66 -0.12
C CYS A 68 -0.45 -16.55 0.11
N SER A 69 0.17 -17.60 0.64
CA SER A 69 1.61 -17.62 0.87
C SER A 69 2.41 -17.57 -0.43
N VAL A 70 1.98 -18.29 -1.47
CA VAL A 70 2.59 -18.23 -2.81
C VAL A 70 2.43 -16.84 -3.41
N LEU A 71 1.23 -16.26 -3.35
CA LEU A 71 0.99 -14.91 -3.88
C LEU A 71 1.83 -13.85 -3.17
N ALA A 72 1.92 -13.91 -1.83
CA ALA A 72 2.77 -13.01 -1.04
C ALA A 72 4.24 -13.17 -1.42
N PHE A 73 4.71 -14.41 -1.54
CA PHE A 73 6.10 -14.71 -1.90
C PHE A 73 6.44 -14.25 -3.32
N CYS A 74 5.57 -14.50 -4.30
CA CYS A 74 5.74 -14.02 -5.67
C CYS A 74 5.77 -12.49 -5.71
N THR A 75 4.85 -11.83 -5.00
CA THR A 75 4.79 -10.36 -4.94
C THR A 75 6.05 -9.79 -4.29
N ALA A 76 6.51 -10.35 -3.19
CA ALA A 76 7.75 -9.94 -2.52
C ALA A 76 8.99 -10.17 -3.41
N THR A 77 9.05 -11.28 -4.14
CA THR A 77 10.19 -11.55 -5.02
C THR A 77 10.22 -10.60 -6.20
N LEU A 78 9.07 -10.40 -6.86
CA LEU A 78 8.96 -9.53 -8.02
C LEU A 78 9.16 -8.07 -7.65
N PHE A 79 8.45 -7.56 -6.66
CA PHE A 79 8.44 -6.12 -6.37
C PHE A 79 9.43 -5.68 -5.30
N PHE A 80 10.12 -6.60 -4.61
CA PHE A 80 11.09 -6.27 -3.56
C PHE A 80 12.50 -6.74 -3.93
N LEU A 81 12.68 -8.04 -4.15
CA LEU A 81 14.00 -8.64 -4.35
C LEU A 81 14.59 -8.32 -5.74
N LEU A 82 13.76 -8.37 -6.78
CA LEU A 82 14.17 -8.09 -8.16
C LEU A 82 14.58 -6.62 -8.38
N PRO A 83 13.81 -5.60 -7.95
CA PRO A 83 14.26 -4.21 -8.06
C PRO A 83 15.47 -3.90 -7.15
N ALA A 84 15.59 -4.55 -5.99
CA ALA A 84 16.79 -4.41 -5.16
C ALA A 84 18.04 -4.96 -5.86
N GLY A 85 17.93 -6.11 -6.53
CA GLY A 85 19.00 -6.66 -7.36
C GLY A 85 19.33 -5.75 -8.56
N ALA A 86 18.32 -5.23 -9.24
CA ALA A 86 18.50 -4.30 -10.37
C ALA A 86 19.21 -3.01 -9.94
N LEU A 87 18.85 -2.43 -8.79
CA LEU A 87 19.51 -1.24 -8.24
C LEU A 87 20.96 -1.51 -7.84
N CYS A 88 21.24 -2.67 -7.23
CA CYS A 88 22.60 -3.07 -6.86
C CYS A 88 23.51 -3.25 -8.09
N LEU A 89 22.95 -3.67 -9.23
CA LEU A 89 23.70 -3.78 -10.49
C LEU A 89 23.82 -2.44 -11.23
N LEU A 90 22.83 -1.55 -11.08
CA LEU A 90 22.82 -0.25 -11.75
C LEU A 90 23.72 0.76 -11.02
N GLU A 91 23.75 0.72 -9.69
CA GLU A 91 24.56 1.60 -8.85
C GLU A 91 25.70 0.79 -8.22
N ASN A 92 26.90 0.88 -8.82
CA ASN A 92 28.08 0.13 -8.36
C ASN A 92 28.52 0.47 -6.92
N ASP A 93 28.09 1.61 -6.40
CA ASP A 93 28.45 2.08 -5.04
C ASP A 93 27.48 1.55 -3.96
N TRP A 94 26.41 0.84 -4.33
CA TRP A 94 25.38 0.39 -3.38
C TRP A 94 25.48 -1.12 -3.12
N SER A 95 25.46 -1.49 -1.84
CA SER A 95 25.29 -2.88 -1.44
C SER A 95 23.87 -3.39 -1.70
N TYR A 96 23.70 -4.71 -1.79
CA TYR A 96 22.37 -5.33 -1.92
C TYR A 96 21.45 -4.95 -0.75
N LEU A 97 22.00 -4.85 0.47
CA LEU A 97 21.25 -4.48 1.66
C LEU A 97 20.71 -3.04 1.57
N GLU A 98 21.53 -2.10 1.07
CA GLU A 98 21.11 -0.71 0.87
C GLU A 98 20.04 -0.59 -0.22
N SER A 99 20.18 -1.35 -1.30
CA SER A 99 19.19 -1.40 -2.38
C SER A 99 17.86 -2.00 -1.91
N LEU A 100 17.92 -3.07 -1.11
CA LEU A 100 16.74 -3.71 -0.51
C LEU A 100 16.05 -2.78 0.49
N TYR A 101 16.84 -2.09 1.31
CA TYR A 101 16.33 -1.10 2.25
C TYR A 101 15.65 0.08 1.55
N PHE A 102 16.23 0.55 0.43
CA PHE A 102 15.61 1.59 -0.40
C PHE A 102 14.26 1.13 -0.98
N CYS A 103 14.18 -0.08 -1.53
CA CYS A 103 12.92 -0.66 -2.00
C CYS A 103 11.89 -0.76 -0.87
N PHE A 104 12.31 -1.17 0.33
CA PHE A 104 11.45 -1.26 1.50
C PHE A 104 10.87 0.10 1.91
N ILE A 105 11.69 1.13 2.06
CA ILE A 105 11.22 2.47 2.46
C ILE A 105 10.32 3.09 1.39
N SER A 106 10.60 2.81 0.11
CA SER A 106 9.80 3.29 -1.02
C SER A 106 8.42 2.62 -1.09
N LEU A 107 8.36 1.30 -0.91
CA LEU A 107 7.13 0.50 -1.00
C LEU A 107 6.31 0.46 0.29
N SER A 108 6.91 0.72 1.44
CA SER A 108 6.21 0.81 2.73
C SER A 108 5.45 2.11 2.92
N THR A 109 5.40 2.99 1.90
CA THR A 109 4.87 4.37 1.92
C THR A 109 5.48 5.30 2.98
N THR A 110 6.40 4.79 3.81
CA THR A 110 7.17 5.55 4.80
C THR A 110 7.91 6.69 4.13
N GLY A 111 8.44 6.47 2.92
CA GLY A 111 8.97 7.52 2.05
C GLY A 111 10.02 8.41 2.70
N LEU A 112 10.77 7.89 3.69
CA LEU A 112 11.74 8.69 4.41
C LEU A 112 12.85 9.06 3.43
N VAL A 113 12.84 10.33 3.07
CA VAL A 113 13.79 10.92 2.14
C VAL A 113 15.19 10.87 2.76
N ASP A 114 15.37 10.63 4.05
CA ASP A 114 16.60 11.04 4.72
C ASP A 114 17.56 9.88 4.98
N TYR A 115 17.10 8.65 4.75
CA TYR A 115 17.86 7.41 4.93
C TYR A 115 18.44 6.85 3.63
N LEU A 116 18.73 7.67 2.62
CA LEU A 116 19.52 7.19 1.47
C LEU A 116 21.02 7.37 1.76
N PRO A 117 21.76 6.31 2.15
CA PRO A 117 23.22 6.34 2.07
C PRO A 117 23.62 6.62 0.60
N GLY A 118 24.58 7.54 0.39
CA GLY A 118 25.06 7.94 -0.95
C GLY A 118 24.52 9.26 -1.51
N ARG A 119 23.68 10.01 -0.78
CA ARG A 119 23.03 11.22 -1.31
C ARG A 119 23.90 12.45 -1.56
N THR A 120 25.06 12.55 -0.96
CA THR A 120 25.88 13.76 -1.05
C THR A 120 26.65 13.89 -2.35
N GLN A 121 26.94 12.79 -3.07
CA GLN A 121 27.78 12.84 -4.28
C GLN A 121 27.01 12.56 -5.59
N SER A 122 26.01 11.68 -5.58
CA SER A 122 25.34 11.19 -6.81
C SER A 122 24.16 12.07 -7.29
N ARG A 123 23.53 12.90 -6.45
CA ARG A 123 22.33 13.69 -6.86
C ARG A 123 22.62 14.83 -7.85
N ALA A 124 23.69 15.59 -7.64
CA ALA A 124 24.07 16.68 -8.54
C ALA A 124 24.57 16.14 -9.90
N ALA A 125 25.25 14.99 -9.90
CA ALA A 125 25.67 14.30 -11.11
C ALA A 125 24.49 13.64 -11.84
N ARG A 126 23.57 12.97 -11.13
CA ARG A 126 22.37 12.33 -11.70
C ARG A 126 21.39 13.36 -12.29
N GLN A 127 21.13 14.48 -11.62
CA GLN A 127 20.25 15.52 -12.19
C GLN A 127 20.81 16.14 -13.48
N GLY A 128 22.15 16.25 -13.60
CA GLY A 128 22.80 16.67 -14.84
C GLY A 128 22.83 15.59 -15.94
N LEU A 129 23.00 14.32 -15.56
CA LEU A 129 23.06 13.18 -16.48
C LEU A 129 21.67 12.78 -17.02
N GLU A 130 20.62 12.88 -16.19
CA GLU A 130 19.22 12.64 -16.59
C GLU A 130 18.75 13.60 -17.70
N PHE A 131 19.30 14.81 -17.76
CA PHE A 131 19.01 15.78 -18.82
C PHE A 131 19.80 15.51 -20.10
N TYR A 132 20.97 14.86 -20.01
CA TYR A 132 21.90 14.69 -21.12
C TYR A 132 21.72 13.37 -21.89
N LEU A 133 21.15 12.32 -21.26
CA LEU A 133 20.90 11.03 -21.93
C LEU A 133 19.41 10.64 -21.87
N PRO A 134 18.67 10.70 -22.99
CA PRO A 134 17.22 10.42 -23.02
C PRO A 134 16.87 8.98 -22.59
N GLN A 135 17.80 8.03 -22.74
CA GLN A 135 17.61 6.64 -22.34
C GLN A 135 17.55 6.46 -20.82
N TYR A 136 18.35 7.21 -20.06
CA TYR A 136 18.36 7.12 -18.59
C TYR A 136 17.12 7.77 -17.98
N PHE A 137 16.64 8.89 -18.54
CA PHE A 137 15.38 9.52 -18.12
C PHE A 137 14.19 8.55 -18.24
N PHE A 138 14.09 7.84 -19.37
CA PHE A 138 13.01 6.86 -19.57
C PHE A 138 13.11 5.68 -18.59
N LEU A 139 14.31 5.15 -18.35
CA LEU A 139 14.54 4.05 -17.41
C LEU A 139 14.21 4.43 -15.97
N THR A 140 14.61 5.61 -15.49
CA THR A 140 14.31 6.06 -14.12
C THR A 140 12.81 6.31 -13.93
N ARG A 141 12.12 6.85 -14.95
CA ARG A 141 10.65 7.00 -14.93
C ARG A 141 9.93 5.67 -14.93
N LEU A 142 10.39 4.71 -15.72
CA LEU A 142 9.85 3.35 -15.74
C LEU A 142 10.06 2.66 -14.39
N PHE A 143 11.24 2.80 -13.80
CA PHE A 143 11.56 2.25 -12.48
C PHE A 143 10.70 2.86 -11.37
N SER A 144 10.54 4.19 -11.36
CA SER A 144 9.64 4.86 -10.41
C SER A 144 8.19 4.42 -10.59
N GLY A 145 7.71 4.29 -11.84
CA GLY A 145 6.36 3.79 -12.12
C GLY A 145 6.18 2.33 -11.68
N TYR A 146 7.19 1.50 -11.86
CA TYR A 146 7.22 0.12 -11.41
C TYR A 146 7.08 0.00 -9.88
N LEU A 147 7.80 0.83 -9.12
CA LEU A 147 7.67 0.87 -7.66
C LEU A 147 6.27 1.36 -7.22
N MET A 148 5.70 2.36 -7.89
CA MET A 148 4.33 2.81 -7.59
C MET A 148 3.29 1.72 -7.87
N LEU A 149 3.42 1.01 -8.99
CA LEU A 149 2.56 -0.13 -9.31
C LEU A 149 2.72 -1.25 -8.28
N GLY A 150 3.96 -1.56 -7.89
CA GLY A 150 4.26 -2.55 -6.85
C GLY A 150 3.63 -2.23 -5.50
N LEU A 151 3.62 -0.95 -5.12
CA LEU A 151 2.91 -0.48 -3.93
C LEU A 151 1.40 -0.74 -4.03
N ILE A 152 0.77 -0.40 -5.16
CA ILE A 152 -0.67 -0.64 -5.37
C ILE A 152 -0.98 -2.14 -5.28
N VAL A 153 -0.17 -2.99 -5.92
CA VAL A 153 -0.31 -4.45 -5.85
C VAL A 153 -0.13 -4.95 -4.42
N LEU A 154 0.87 -4.46 -3.68
CA LEU A 154 1.10 -4.84 -2.29
C LEU A 154 -0.10 -4.45 -1.39
N LEU A 155 -0.66 -3.25 -1.58
CA LEU A 155 -1.85 -2.80 -0.85
C LEU A 155 -3.06 -3.67 -1.16
N VAL A 156 -3.30 -3.99 -2.44
CA VAL A 156 -4.39 -4.90 -2.85
C VAL A 156 -4.21 -6.30 -2.27
N VAL A 157 -2.99 -6.83 -2.28
CA VAL A 157 -2.68 -8.16 -1.71
C VAL A 157 -2.88 -8.16 -0.19
N MET A 158 -2.43 -7.10 0.49
CA MET A 158 -2.64 -6.94 1.94
C MET A 158 -4.13 -6.83 2.29
N GLU A 159 -4.90 -6.05 1.54
CA GLU A 159 -6.35 -5.93 1.69
C GLU A 159 -7.04 -7.28 1.44
N SER A 160 -6.60 -8.00 0.41
CA SER A 160 -7.10 -9.34 0.10
C SER A 160 -6.87 -10.31 1.25
N PHE A 161 -5.71 -10.25 1.93
CA PHE A 161 -5.44 -11.04 3.14
C PHE A 161 -6.31 -10.63 4.33
N TRP A 162 -6.67 -9.36 4.44
CA TRP A 162 -7.55 -8.86 5.51
C TRP A 162 -9.00 -9.34 5.36
N GLU A 163 -9.47 -9.50 4.11
CA GLU A 163 -10.79 -10.06 3.78
C GLU A 163 -10.90 -11.58 4.04
N LEU A 164 -9.77 -12.30 4.11
CA LEU A 164 -9.82 -13.72 4.47
C LEU A 164 -10.32 -13.90 5.91
N GLN A 165 -11.51 -14.50 6.03
CA GLN A 165 -12.16 -14.88 7.29
C GLN A 165 -11.21 -15.61 8.28
N GLN A 166 -10.19 -16.33 7.78
CA GLN A 166 -9.17 -16.99 8.60
C GLN A 166 -8.25 -16.01 9.33
N VAL A 167 -7.81 -14.93 8.67
CA VAL A 167 -6.96 -13.90 9.30
C VAL A 167 -7.78 -13.13 10.32
N GLN A 168 -9.05 -12.84 10.03
CA GLN A 168 -9.96 -12.25 11.00
C GLN A 168 -10.22 -13.18 12.19
N ALA A 169 -10.32 -14.51 12.00
CA ALA A 169 -10.47 -15.46 13.10
C ALA A 169 -9.23 -15.52 13.99
N ILE A 170 -8.03 -15.50 13.40
CA ILE A 170 -6.75 -15.46 14.13
C ILE A 170 -6.57 -14.10 14.82
N LEU A 171 -6.89 -12.99 14.17
CA LEU A 171 -6.88 -11.66 14.79
C LEU A 171 -7.90 -11.56 15.92
N ARG A 172 -9.12 -12.10 15.79
CA ARG A 172 -10.10 -12.15 16.90
C ARG A 172 -9.60 -13.02 18.05
N PHE A 173 -8.86 -14.08 17.75
CA PHE A 173 -8.22 -14.92 18.76
C PHE A 173 -7.08 -14.17 19.49
N PHE A 174 -6.24 -13.43 18.77
CA PHE A 174 -5.12 -12.68 19.36
C PHE A 174 -5.49 -11.31 19.97
N ALA A 175 -6.49 -10.61 19.42
CA ALA A 175 -6.88 -9.26 19.85
C ALA A 175 -7.84 -9.25 21.05
N GLY A 176 -8.37 -10.41 21.45
CA GLY A 176 -9.40 -10.49 22.48
C GLY A 176 -10.71 -9.80 22.07
N PRO A 177 -11.82 -10.05 22.78
CA PRO A 177 -13.18 -9.73 22.33
C PRO A 177 -13.57 -8.24 22.47
N ARG A 178 -12.77 -7.29 21.97
CA ARG A 178 -13.01 -5.84 22.15
C ARG A 178 -13.54 -5.08 20.92
N GLN A 179 -14.03 -5.75 19.90
CA GLN A 179 -14.56 -5.09 18.69
C GLN A 179 -16.09 -5.12 18.55
N GLY A 180 -16.79 -5.85 19.43
CA GLY A 180 -18.26 -5.86 19.49
C GLY A 180 -18.84 -4.59 20.15
N GLU A 181 -18.12 -3.98 21.10
CA GLU A 181 -18.63 -2.81 21.84
C GLU A 181 -18.51 -1.49 21.07
N LEU A 182 -17.46 -1.27 20.27
CA LEU A 182 -17.31 0.01 19.55
C LEU A 182 -18.31 0.19 18.39
N LYS A 183 -18.84 -0.90 17.83
CA LYS A 183 -19.86 -0.83 16.76
C LYS A 183 -21.28 -0.66 17.32
N GLY A 184 -21.53 -1.07 18.56
CA GLY A 184 -22.79 -0.81 19.28
C GLY A 184 -22.83 0.61 19.82
N VAL A 185 -21.85 1.00 20.64
CA VAL A 185 -21.81 2.31 21.31
C VAL A 185 -21.86 3.49 20.33
N GLY A 186 -21.20 3.39 19.17
CA GLY A 186 -21.22 4.45 18.15
C GLY A 186 -22.55 4.53 17.36
N LEU A 187 -23.28 3.42 17.22
CA LEU A 187 -24.60 3.42 16.57
C LEU A 187 -25.68 3.92 17.55
N ASP A 188 -25.55 3.55 18.83
CA ASP A 188 -26.47 3.90 19.90
C ASP A 188 -26.40 5.40 20.25
N GLU A 189 -25.20 6.01 20.25
CA GLU A 189 -25.02 7.47 20.40
C GLU A 189 -25.57 8.27 19.21
N LEU A 190 -25.39 7.77 17.98
CA LEU A 190 -25.88 8.45 16.77
C LEU A 190 -27.42 8.39 16.67
N VAL A 191 -28.03 7.29 17.12
CA VAL A 191 -29.50 7.17 17.21
C VAL A 191 -30.05 8.07 18.31
N LEU A 192 -29.43 8.11 19.50
CA LEU A 192 -29.89 9.01 20.58
C LEU A 192 -29.74 10.50 20.25
N SER A 193 -28.70 10.88 19.50
CA SER A 193 -28.47 12.26 19.08
C SER A 193 -29.42 12.72 17.97
N GLY A 194 -29.79 11.81 17.04
CA GLY A 194 -30.78 12.08 16.00
C GLY A 194 -32.20 12.24 16.55
N ASP A 195 -32.54 11.49 17.59
CA ASP A 195 -33.87 11.50 18.20
C ASP A 195 -34.05 12.79 19.04
N MET A 196 -33.02 13.24 19.79
CA MET A 196 -33.00 14.52 20.54
C MET A 196 -33.17 15.78 19.68
N ALA A 197 -32.77 15.75 18.41
CA ALA A 197 -32.96 16.86 17.48
C ALA A 197 -34.42 16.96 16.97
N GLY A 198 -35.19 15.87 17.00
CA GLY A 198 -36.60 15.85 16.58
C GLY A 198 -37.56 16.47 17.58
N TYR A 199 -37.27 16.38 18.89
CA TYR A 199 -38.22 16.82 19.93
C TYR A 199 -38.17 18.33 20.20
N SER A 200 -37.09 19.03 19.81
CA SER A 200 -36.94 20.48 20.03
C SER A 200 -37.65 21.35 18.96
N LEU A 201 -38.27 20.74 17.94
CA LEU A 201 -39.06 21.43 16.92
C LEU A 201 -40.58 21.30 17.12
N ALA A 202 -41.03 20.68 18.23
CA ALA A 202 -42.44 20.43 18.52
C ALA A 202 -43.01 21.16 19.76
N CYS A 203 -42.30 22.15 20.30
CA CYS A 203 -42.81 23.07 21.33
C CYS A 203 -42.64 24.52 20.90
#